data_AF-A0A4Q1DAR2-F1
#
_entry.id   AF-A0A4Q1DAR2-F1
#
_cell.length_a   1.000
_cell.length_b   1.000
_cell.length_c   1.000
_cell.angle_alpha   90.00
_cell.angle_beta   90.00
_cell.angle_gamma   90.00
#
_symmetry.space_group_name_H-M   'P 1'
#
loop_
_entity.id
_entity.type
_entity.pdbx_description
1 polymer ?
#
loop_
_entity_poly.entity_id
_entity_poly.type
_entity_poly.pdbx_seq_one_letter_code
_entity_poly.pdbx_strand_id
1 'polypeptide(L)'
;MAKQGGPFIFEKTFGNISCYKRCGIGLVRCKSNLTAERWRKDPAFAGSRKSAGEIAKATVIAAPFYKLIPLSIRKYSLYRQFVGVAKKMLSRGTPISAIEETLALAVIRLRKLEALDQTQPGQEQISNAATAPPAFTIKLSAPSVKAFPSPKSLLPPHVIPHKSRYLRKRRTSGRSASAAALL
;
A
#
# COMPACT_ATOMS: atom_id res chain seq x y z
N MET A 1 -22.93 -6.38 6.10
CA MET A 1 -22.21 -7.58 5.63
C MET A 1 -22.64 -8.75 6.47
N ALA A 2 -22.88 -9.92 5.88
CA ALA A 2 -23.28 -11.11 6.60
C ALA A 2 -22.05 -11.99 6.93
N LYS A 3 -22.13 -12.75 8.02
CA LYS A 3 -21.12 -13.78 8.36
C LYS A 3 -21.45 -15.08 7.61
N GLN A 4 -20.44 -15.79 7.15
CA GLN A 4 -20.61 -17.15 6.62
C GLN A 4 -20.89 -18.09 7.79
N GLY A 5 -21.87 -18.98 7.62
CA GLY A 5 -22.14 -20.08 8.53
C GLY A 5 -21.50 -21.38 8.04
N GLY A 6 -21.40 -22.36 8.92
CA GLY A 6 -20.91 -23.69 8.60
C GLY A 6 -19.39 -23.89 8.80
N PRO A 7 -18.90 -25.12 8.62
CA PRO A 7 -17.52 -25.50 8.92
C PRO A 7 -16.50 -25.02 7.87
N PHE A 8 -16.97 -24.62 6.68
CA PHE A 8 -16.11 -24.22 5.57
C PHE A 8 -16.31 -22.75 5.21
N ILE A 9 -15.20 -22.03 5.05
CA ILE A 9 -15.19 -20.64 4.57
C ILE A 9 -14.96 -20.65 3.06
N PHE A 10 -15.90 -20.09 2.32
CA PHE A 10 -15.79 -19.88 0.88
C PHE A 10 -15.11 -18.53 0.58
N GLU A 11 -14.10 -18.57 -0.30
CA GLU A 11 -13.38 -17.39 -0.80
C GLU A 11 -13.60 -17.24 -2.31
N LYS A 12 -14.88 -17.21 -2.72
CA LYS A 12 -15.27 -17.10 -4.12
C LYS A 12 -16.43 -16.13 -4.28
N THR A 13 -16.62 -15.64 -5.50
CA THR A 13 -17.75 -14.83 -5.89
C THR A 13 -18.77 -15.67 -6.66
N PHE A 14 -20.02 -15.67 -6.19
CA PHE A 14 -21.17 -16.34 -6.77
C PHE A 14 -22.18 -15.28 -7.23
N GLY A 15 -22.24 -15.02 -8.54
CA GLY A 15 -23.12 -14.01 -9.11
C GLY A 15 -22.90 -12.62 -8.46
N ASN A 16 -23.91 -12.13 -7.76
CA ASN A 16 -23.91 -10.85 -7.04
C ASN A 16 -23.41 -10.94 -5.60
N ILE A 17 -22.94 -12.10 -5.15
CA ILE A 17 -22.46 -12.31 -3.78
C ILE A 17 -20.97 -12.62 -3.82
N SER A 18 -20.18 -11.93 -3.00
CA SER A 18 -18.73 -12.12 -2.87
C SER A 18 -18.42 -12.58 -1.45
N CYS A 19 -17.94 -13.82 -1.34
CA CYS A 19 -17.53 -14.47 -0.11
C CYS A 19 -16.01 -14.34 0.03
N TYR A 20 -15.53 -13.92 1.20
CA TYR A 20 -14.11 -13.75 1.48
C TYR A 20 -13.81 -13.90 2.96
N LYS A 21 -12.55 -14.18 3.30
CA LYS A 21 -12.09 -14.28 4.68
C LYS A 21 -11.44 -12.98 5.14
N ARG A 22 -11.78 -12.53 6.35
CA ARG A 22 -11.13 -11.40 7.01
C ARG A 22 -10.96 -11.71 8.49
N CYS A 23 -9.73 -11.58 9.00
CA CYS A 23 -9.41 -11.85 10.41
C CYS A 23 -9.88 -13.24 10.88
N GLY A 24 -9.69 -14.28 10.05
CA GLY A 24 -10.13 -15.64 10.38
C GLY A 24 -11.62 -15.91 10.15
N ILE A 25 -12.44 -14.88 9.95
CA ILE A 25 -13.90 -14.99 9.84
C ILE A 25 -14.32 -14.96 8.37
N GLY A 26 -15.17 -15.90 7.98
CA GLY A 26 -15.83 -15.88 6.67
C GLY A 26 -16.89 -14.78 6.63
N LEU A 27 -16.79 -13.88 5.66
CA LEU A 27 -17.72 -12.78 5.44
C LEU A 27 -18.32 -12.84 4.04
N VAL A 28 -19.51 -12.30 3.91
CA VAL A 28 -20.28 -12.21 2.67
C VAL A 28 -20.70 -10.77 2.44
N ARG A 29 -20.49 -10.28 1.21
CA ARG A 29 -21.01 -9.00 0.75
C ARG A 29 -21.74 -9.15 -0.57
N CYS A 30 -22.81 -8.40 -0.77
CA CYS A 30 -23.35 -8.19 -2.10
C CYS A 30 -22.39 -7.32 -2.91
N LYS A 31 -22.27 -7.57 -4.21
CA LYS A 31 -21.64 -6.67 -5.15
C LYS A 31 -22.42 -5.36 -5.14
N SER A 32 -21.70 -4.25 -5.19
CA SER A 32 -22.33 -2.96 -5.42
C SER A 32 -22.81 -2.88 -6.86
N ASN A 33 -23.86 -2.09 -7.10
CA ASN A 33 -24.30 -1.70 -8.45
C ASN A 33 -23.37 -0.64 -9.08
N LEU A 34 -22.09 -0.62 -8.66
CA LEU A 34 -21.09 0.32 -9.15
C LEU A 34 -20.38 -0.31 -10.34
N THR A 35 -20.81 0.08 -11.54
CA THR A 35 -20.12 -0.28 -12.80
C THR A 35 -19.13 0.82 -13.19
N ALA A 36 -18.13 0.47 -14.01
CA ALA A 36 -17.19 1.46 -14.54
C ALA A 36 -17.90 2.52 -15.39
N GLU A 37 -18.94 2.13 -16.13
CA GLU A 37 -19.78 3.04 -16.91
C GLU A 37 -20.51 4.04 -16.01
N ARG A 38 -21.12 3.55 -14.92
CA ARG A 38 -21.79 4.41 -13.95
C ARG A 38 -20.79 5.39 -13.34
N TRP A 39 -19.64 4.93 -12.86
CA TRP A 39 -18.63 5.82 -12.27
C TRP A 39 -18.17 6.94 -13.23
N ARG A 40 -18.07 6.64 -14.53
CA ARG A 40 -17.67 7.62 -15.55
C ARG A 40 -18.76 8.64 -15.88
N LYS A 41 -20.03 8.22 -15.95
CA LYS A 41 -21.13 9.03 -16.48
C LYS A 41 -22.01 9.68 -15.40
N ASP A 42 -22.27 8.97 -14.30
CA ASP A 42 -23.23 9.38 -13.27
C ASP A 42 -22.74 10.67 -12.55
N PRO A 43 -23.61 11.69 -12.42
CA PRO A 43 -23.27 12.96 -11.77
C PRO A 43 -22.89 12.79 -10.29
N ALA A 44 -23.38 11.75 -9.61
CA ALA A 44 -23.02 11.48 -8.21
C ALA A 44 -21.51 11.29 -8.00
N PHE A 45 -20.77 10.87 -9.04
CA PHE A 45 -19.32 10.68 -8.98
C PHE A 45 -18.50 11.84 -9.57
N ALA A 46 -19.13 12.96 -9.93
CA ALA A 46 -18.45 14.10 -10.54
C ALA A 46 -17.28 14.63 -9.67
N GLY A 47 -17.52 14.77 -8.36
CA GLY A 47 -16.48 15.19 -7.41
C GLY A 47 -15.32 14.19 -7.31
N SER A 48 -15.61 12.89 -7.31
CA SER A 48 -14.58 11.84 -7.29
C SER A 48 -13.73 11.86 -8.57
N ARG A 49 -14.35 12.05 -9.74
CA ARG A 49 -13.63 12.17 -11.02
C ARG A 49 -12.74 13.41 -11.06
N LYS A 50 -13.26 14.56 -10.60
CA LYS A 50 -12.47 15.79 -10.48
C LYS A 50 -11.23 15.57 -9.61
N SER A 51 -11.41 15.04 -8.40
CA SER A 51 -10.29 14.75 -7.49
C SER A 51 -9.32 13.71 -8.07
N ALA A 52 -9.80 12.71 -8.82
CA ALA A 52 -8.93 11.72 -9.46
C ALA A 52 -8.08 12.36 -10.56
N GLY A 53 -8.67 13.26 -11.37
CA GLY A 53 -7.94 14.05 -12.37
C GLY A 53 -6.90 14.99 -11.73
N GLU A 54 -7.24 15.65 -10.62
CA GLU A 54 -6.28 16.46 -9.86
C GLU A 54 -5.11 15.63 -9.31
N ILE A 55 -5.39 14.44 -8.79
CA ILE A 55 -4.33 13.52 -8.34
C ILE A 55 -3.45 13.11 -9.52
N ALA A 56 -4.02 12.77 -10.66
CA ALA A 56 -3.25 12.42 -11.85
C ALA A 56 -2.30 13.56 -12.26
N LYS A 57 -2.79 14.80 -12.31
CA LYS A 57 -1.95 15.99 -12.57
C LYS A 57 -0.86 16.17 -11.51
N ALA A 58 -1.21 16.08 -10.23
CA ALA A 58 -0.27 16.19 -9.12
C ALA A 58 0.84 15.12 -9.19
N THR A 59 0.50 13.89 -9.58
CA THR A 59 1.49 12.80 -9.71
C THR A 59 2.52 13.06 -10.79
N VAL A 60 2.12 13.67 -11.91
CA VAL A 60 3.03 14.04 -13.01
C VAL A 60 3.99 15.13 -12.53
N ILE A 61 3.47 16.15 -11.85
CA ILE A 61 4.29 17.27 -11.32
C ILE A 61 5.27 16.78 -10.25
N ALA A 62 4.83 15.90 -9.33
CA ALA A 62 5.66 15.45 -8.21
C ALA A 62 6.74 14.43 -8.59
N ALA A 63 6.52 13.62 -9.62
CA ALA A 63 7.42 12.54 -10.04
C ALA A 63 8.88 12.98 -10.29
N PRO A 64 9.18 14.06 -11.05
CA PRO A 64 10.57 14.50 -11.27
C PRO A 64 11.27 14.88 -9.96
N PHE A 65 10.61 15.60 -9.05
CA PHE A 65 11.21 16.00 -7.77
C PHE A 65 11.50 14.81 -6.86
N TYR A 66 10.61 13.81 -6.83
CA TYR A 66 10.87 12.58 -6.09
C TYR A 66 12.09 11.81 -6.63
N LYS A 67 12.32 11.83 -7.96
CA LYS A 67 13.51 11.23 -8.58
C LYS A 67 14.81 11.96 -8.23
N LEU A 68 14.74 13.24 -7.83
CA LEU A 68 15.90 14.02 -7.39
C LEU A 68 16.34 13.67 -5.94
N ILE A 69 15.51 12.98 -5.17
CA ILE A 69 15.83 12.59 -3.78
C ILE A 69 16.84 11.42 -3.81
N PRO A 70 17.94 11.45 -3.04
CA PRO A 70 18.91 10.35 -2.97
C PRO A 70 18.29 9.01 -2.53
N LEU A 71 18.82 7.89 -3.02
CA LEU A 71 18.24 6.56 -2.81
C LEU A 71 18.22 6.11 -1.34
N SER A 72 19.23 6.51 -0.57
CA SER A 72 19.37 6.33 0.88
C SER A 72 18.13 6.75 1.68
N ILE A 73 17.56 7.91 1.35
CA ILE A 73 16.38 8.48 2.04
C ILE A 73 15.08 8.31 1.26
N ARG A 74 15.15 7.84 0.01
CA ARG A 74 13.99 7.73 -0.89
C ARG A 74 13.02 6.65 -0.40
N LYS A 75 11.86 7.09 0.09
CA LYS A 75 10.77 6.21 0.57
C LYS A 75 9.47 6.51 -0.17
N TYR A 76 8.66 5.49 -0.43
CA TYR A 76 7.35 5.66 -1.09
C TYR A 76 6.40 6.61 -0.32
N SER A 77 6.54 6.69 1.01
CA SER A 77 5.81 7.67 1.83
C SER A 77 6.12 9.12 1.43
N LEU A 78 7.38 9.45 1.11
CA LEU A 78 7.78 10.79 0.64
C LEU A 78 7.12 11.09 -0.71
N TYR A 79 7.09 10.13 -1.63
CA TYR A 79 6.37 10.31 -2.91
C TYR A 79 4.90 10.69 -2.68
N ARG A 80 4.20 9.96 -1.79
CA ARG A 80 2.80 10.28 -1.45
C ARG A 80 2.64 11.67 -0.82
N GLN A 81 3.60 12.11 -0.01
CA GLN A 81 3.59 13.46 0.56
C GLN A 81 3.76 14.53 -0.52
N PHE A 82 4.71 14.37 -1.44
CA PHE A 82 4.93 15.31 -2.56
C PHE A 82 3.67 15.43 -3.43
N VAL A 83 3.06 14.29 -3.79
CA VAL A 83 1.80 14.25 -4.54
C VAL A 83 0.68 14.94 -3.75
N GLY A 84 0.61 14.71 -2.44
CA GLY A 84 -0.40 15.34 -1.57
C GLY A 84 -0.27 16.85 -1.50
N VAL A 85 0.96 17.38 -1.37
CA VAL A 85 1.25 18.82 -1.38
C VAL A 85 0.86 19.42 -2.72
N ALA A 86 1.33 18.83 -3.83
CA ALA A 86 1.00 19.29 -5.18
C ALA A 86 -0.52 19.28 -5.43
N LYS A 87 -1.23 18.22 -5.03
CA LYS A 87 -2.69 18.16 -5.15
C LYS A 87 -3.39 19.27 -4.36
N LYS A 88 -2.95 19.53 -3.12
CA LYS A 88 -3.53 20.57 -2.27
C LYS A 88 -3.35 21.96 -2.89
N MET A 89 -2.17 22.24 -3.46
CA MET A 89 -1.92 23.50 -4.16
C MET A 89 -2.71 23.61 -5.47
N LEU A 90 -2.77 22.55 -6.27
CA LEU A 90 -3.63 22.51 -7.47
C LEU A 90 -5.10 22.77 -7.14
N SER A 91 -5.63 22.20 -6.05
CA SER A 91 -7.02 22.41 -5.64
C SER A 91 -7.31 23.86 -5.21
N ARG A 92 -6.27 24.63 -4.86
CA ARG A 92 -6.35 26.06 -4.51
C ARG A 92 -6.17 26.97 -5.73
N GLY A 93 -5.95 26.42 -6.93
CA GLY A 93 -5.70 27.19 -8.14
C GLY A 93 -4.30 27.81 -8.21
N THR A 94 -3.34 27.31 -7.42
CA THR A 94 -1.96 27.81 -7.46
C THR A 94 -1.32 27.47 -8.82
N PRO A 95 -0.58 28.40 -9.45
CA PRO A 95 0.11 28.14 -10.72
C PRO A 95 1.17 27.03 -10.55
N ILE A 96 1.43 26.30 -11.62
CA ILE A 96 2.32 25.13 -11.60
C ILE A 96 3.74 25.52 -11.17
N SER A 97 4.25 26.68 -11.61
CA SER A 97 5.58 27.19 -11.25
C SER A 97 5.79 27.28 -9.73
N ALA A 98 4.84 27.87 -9.02
CA ALA A 98 4.91 27.99 -7.56
C ALA A 98 4.84 26.62 -6.85
N ILE A 99 4.14 25.63 -7.44
CA ILE A 99 4.12 24.25 -6.93
C ILE A 99 5.52 23.63 -7.08
N GLU A 100 6.11 23.76 -8.27
CA GLU A 100 7.45 23.24 -8.57
C GLU A 100 8.52 23.84 -7.67
N GLU A 101 8.48 25.15 -7.43
CA GLU A 101 9.37 25.84 -6.48
C GLU A 101 9.24 25.26 -5.06
N THR A 102 8.01 25.06 -4.60
CA THR A 102 7.75 24.49 -3.27
C THR A 102 8.31 23.07 -3.15
N LEU A 103 8.13 22.26 -4.18
CA LEU A 103 8.69 20.90 -4.21
C LEU A 103 10.22 20.91 -4.31
N ALA A 104 10.81 21.82 -5.08
CA ALA A 104 12.26 21.99 -5.18
C ALA A 104 12.88 22.34 -3.82
N LEU A 105 12.28 23.28 -3.09
CA LEU A 105 12.71 23.64 -1.73
C LEU A 105 12.63 22.43 -0.77
N ALA A 106 11.58 21.62 -0.89
CA ALA A 106 11.45 20.39 -0.10
C ALA A 106 12.57 19.39 -0.40
N VAL A 107 12.95 19.21 -1.67
CA VAL A 107 14.07 18.34 -2.05
C VAL A 107 15.39 18.87 -1.49
N ILE A 108 15.65 20.17 -1.61
CA ILE A 108 16.87 20.80 -1.07
C ILE A 108 16.96 20.57 0.43
N ARG A 109 15.85 20.74 1.16
CA ARG A 109 15.79 20.51 2.60
C ARG A 109 16.09 19.05 2.96
N LEU A 110 15.52 18.09 2.24
CA LEU A 110 15.77 16.66 2.48
C LEU A 110 17.23 16.27 2.24
N ARG A 111 17.85 16.80 1.18
CA ARG A 111 19.28 16.56 0.91
C ARG A 111 20.19 17.15 2.00
N LYS A 112 19.83 18.33 2.53
CA LYS A 112 20.58 18.95 3.64
C LYS A 112 20.51 18.09 4.91
N LEU A 113 19.34 17.55 5.25
CA LEU A 113 19.18 16.67 6.42
C LEU A 113 20.02 15.40 6.29
N GLU A 114 20.03 14.79 5.10
CA GLU A 114 20.87 13.61 4.85
C GLU A 114 22.36 13.89 4.99
N ALA A 115 22.84 15.05 4.50
CA ALA A 115 24.24 15.43 4.66
C ALA A 115 24.65 15.57 6.14
N LEU A 116 23.75 16.06 7.00
CA LEU A 116 23.99 16.16 8.44
C LEU A 116 24.08 14.78 9.09
N ASP A 117 23.19 13.86 8.73
CA ASP A 117 23.20 12.49 9.26
C ASP A 117 24.48 11.72 8.86
N GLN A 118 25.03 11.98 7.67
CA GLN A 118 26.28 11.35 7.21
C GLN A 118 27.54 11.90 7.90
N THR A 119 27.49 13.10 8.48
CA THR A 119 28.66 13.74 9.11
C THR A 119 28.90 13.28 10.55
N GLN A 120 28.06 12.38 11.09
CA GLN A 120 28.22 11.77 12.41
C GLN A 120 28.57 10.25 12.30
N PRO A 121 29.74 9.85 11.76
CA PRO A 121 30.18 8.47 11.84
C PRO A 121 30.83 8.23 13.21
N GLY A 122 30.03 7.79 14.19
CA GLY A 122 30.57 7.16 15.40
C GLY A 122 29.91 7.62 16.70
N GLN A 123 29.00 6.81 17.22
CA GLN A 123 28.99 6.32 18.61
C GLN A 123 27.75 5.46 18.86
N GLU A 124 27.79 4.21 18.40
CA GLU A 124 27.07 3.11 19.06
C GLU A 124 27.94 1.86 19.01
N GLN A 125 29.04 1.88 19.78
CA GLN A 125 29.65 0.66 20.30
C GLN A 125 29.31 0.59 21.79
N ILE A 126 28.16 0.01 22.11
CA ILE A 126 27.90 -0.44 23.48
C ILE A 126 28.59 -1.80 23.61
N SER A 127 29.84 -1.78 24.08
CA SER A 127 30.46 -2.96 24.68
C SER A 127 29.75 -3.23 26.01
N ASN A 128 28.88 -4.24 26.02
CA ASN A 128 28.30 -4.77 27.25
C ASN A 128 29.39 -5.53 28.03
N ALA A 129 30.24 -4.78 28.75
CA ALA A 129 30.99 -5.31 29.87
C ALA A 129 30.02 -5.44 31.06
N ALA A 130 29.94 -6.65 31.60
CA ALA A 130 29.12 -7.01 32.74
C ALA A 130 29.37 -6.08 33.93
N THR A 131 28.33 -5.38 34.38
CA THR A 131 28.21 -4.93 35.76
C THR A 131 26.74 -5.06 36.14
N ALA A 132 26.49 -5.95 37.09
CA ALA A 132 25.16 -6.33 37.56
C ALA A 132 24.38 -5.13 38.12
N PRO A 133 23.06 -5.01 37.85
CA PRO A 133 22.21 -4.13 38.63
C PRO A 133 21.77 -4.83 39.95
N PRO A 134 21.73 -4.12 41.09
CA PRO A 134 21.21 -4.66 42.34
C PRO A 134 19.71 -4.93 42.26
N ALA A 135 19.30 -6.01 42.91
CA ALA A 135 17.96 -6.56 42.94
C ALA A 135 16.90 -5.54 43.38
N PHE A 136 16.00 -5.18 42.46
CA PHE A 136 14.67 -4.68 42.79
C PHE A 136 13.65 -5.79 42.57
N THR A 137 13.35 -6.54 43.62
CA THR A 137 12.23 -7.48 43.67
C THR A 137 10.90 -6.71 43.74
N ILE A 138 10.24 -6.55 42.60
CA ILE A 138 8.82 -6.19 42.56
C ILE A 138 8.04 -7.50 42.71
N LYS A 139 7.35 -7.69 43.84
CA LYS A 139 6.33 -8.75 43.99
C LYS A 139 5.13 -8.41 43.09
N LEU A 140 5.11 -8.95 41.86
CA LEU A 140 3.87 -9.05 41.10
C LEU A 140 3.08 -10.26 41.64
N SER A 141 2.03 -9.99 42.41
CA SER A 141 1.00 -10.98 42.70
C SER A 141 0.21 -11.27 41.42
N ALA A 142 0.32 -12.50 40.92
CA ALA A 142 -0.40 -12.97 39.74
C ALA A 142 -1.92 -12.97 39.97
N PRO A 143 -2.74 -12.40 39.06
CA PRO A 143 -4.16 -12.71 39.05
C PRO A 143 -4.37 -14.15 38.56
N SER A 144 -5.12 -14.93 39.34
CA SER A 144 -5.54 -16.30 39.07
C SER A 144 -6.23 -16.41 37.70
N VAL A 145 -5.52 -16.94 36.70
CA VAL A 145 -6.11 -17.31 35.41
C VAL A 145 -6.59 -18.74 35.52
N LYS A 146 -7.92 -18.94 35.43
CA LYS A 146 -8.53 -20.26 35.30
C LYS A 146 -7.99 -20.93 34.03
N ALA A 147 -7.37 -22.10 34.21
CA ALA A 147 -6.86 -22.94 33.14
C ALA A 147 -8.00 -23.34 32.18
N PHE A 148 -7.84 -23.00 30.90
CA PHE A 148 -8.65 -23.59 29.84
C PHE A 148 -8.07 -24.96 29.44
N PRO A 149 -8.91 -26.01 29.28
CA PRO A 149 -8.44 -27.31 28.86
C PRO A 149 -7.93 -27.25 27.41
N SER A 150 -6.76 -27.85 27.18
CA SER A 150 -6.10 -27.97 25.89
C SER A 150 -6.95 -28.79 24.90
N PRO A 151 -7.16 -28.32 23.66
CA PRO A 151 -7.70 -29.17 22.62
C PRO A 151 -6.61 -30.12 22.12
N LYS A 152 -6.92 -31.41 22.25
CA LYS A 152 -6.17 -32.57 21.77
C LYS A 152 -5.70 -32.38 20.33
N SER A 153 -4.44 -32.78 20.11
CA SER A 153 -3.79 -32.93 18.81
C SER A 153 -4.67 -33.66 17.80
N LEU A 154 -5.11 -32.96 16.76
CA LEU A 154 -5.59 -33.56 15.52
C LEU A 154 -4.58 -33.25 14.43
N LEU A 155 -3.97 -34.32 13.91
CA LEU A 155 -3.03 -34.32 12.81
C LEU A 155 -3.65 -33.63 11.56
N PRO A 156 -2.89 -32.86 10.78
CA PRO A 156 -3.38 -32.28 9.54
C PRO A 156 -3.51 -33.39 8.46
N PRO A 157 -4.61 -33.45 7.70
CA PRO A 157 -4.64 -34.26 6.50
C PRO A 157 -3.74 -33.65 5.41
N HIS A 158 -3.02 -34.55 4.73
CA HIS A 158 -2.12 -34.36 3.61
C HIS A 158 -2.57 -33.26 2.63
N VAL A 159 -1.83 -32.14 2.57
CA VAL A 159 -2.03 -31.12 1.53
C VAL A 159 -1.30 -31.57 0.27
N ILE A 160 -2.08 -31.94 -0.76
CA ILE A 160 -1.57 -32.17 -2.11
C ILE A 160 -1.27 -30.80 -2.75
N PRO A 161 -0.03 -30.50 -3.19
CA PRO A 161 0.29 -29.22 -3.81
C PRO A 161 -0.33 -29.12 -5.20
N HIS A 162 -1.40 -28.34 -5.34
CA HIS A 162 -2.02 -28.03 -6.63
C HIS A 162 -1.16 -27.00 -7.38
N LYS A 163 -0.39 -27.44 -8.38
CA LYS A 163 0.40 -26.58 -9.27
C LYS A 163 -0.55 -25.64 -10.04
N SER A 164 -0.63 -24.37 -9.67
CA SER A 164 -1.34 -23.35 -10.46
C SER A 164 -0.48 -22.97 -11.68
N ARG A 165 -0.73 -23.65 -12.80
CA ARG A 165 -0.16 -23.35 -14.12
C ARG A 165 -0.84 -22.08 -14.68
N TYR A 166 -0.35 -20.90 -14.31
CA TYR A 166 -0.75 -19.65 -14.98
C TYR A 166 -0.07 -19.53 -16.35
N LEU A 167 -0.64 -20.19 -17.36
CA LEU A 167 -0.34 -19.93 -18.77
C LEU A 167 -1.01 -18.61 -19.17
N ARG A 168 -0.28 -17.49 -19.08
CA ARG A 168 -0.67 -16.24 -19.74
C ARG A 168 -0.43 -16.37 -21.24
N LYS A 169 -1.50 -16.63 -21.99
CA LYS A 169 -1.52 -16.54 -23.46
C LYS A 169 -1.31 -15.07 -23.84
N ARG A 170 -0.08 -14.71 -24.23
CA ARG A 170 0.22 -13.42 -24.88
C ARG A 170 -0.56 -13.36 -26.19
N ARG A 171 -1.57 -12.50 -26.27
CA ARG A 171 -2.14 -12.10 -27.57
C ARG A 171 -1.13 -11.14 -28.21
N THR A 172 -0.34 -11.68 -29.13
CA THR A 172 0.35 -10.90 -30.15
C THR A 172 -0.69 -10.50 -31.18
N SER A 173 -1.24 -9.28 -31.07
CA SER A 173 -1.91 -8.65 -32.21
C SER A 173 -0.83 -8.18 -33.15
N GLY A 174 -0.85 -8.74 -34.36
CA GLY A 174 0.16 -8.62 -35.39
C GLY A 174 0.49 -7.19 -35.79
N ARG A 175 1.79 -6.98 -36.02
CA ARG A 175 2.30 -6.15 -37.11
C ARG A 175 1.65 -6.64 -38.42
N SER A 176 0.80 -5.83 -39.04
CA SER A 176 0.62 -5.88 -40.48
C SER A 176 1.46 -4.75 -41.07
N ALA A 177 2.64 -5.11 -41.55
CA ALA A 177 3.37 -4.31 -42.52
C ALA A 177 2.71 -4.51 -43.89
N SER A 178 2.40 -3.41 -44.56
CA SER A 178 2.36 -3.25 -46.02
C SER A 178 2.82 -1.81 -46.20
N ALA A 179 4.04 -1.48 -46.62
CA ALA A 179 4.80 -1.88 -47.80
C ALA A 179 4.05 -1.59 -49.11
N ALA A 180 4.56 -0.54 -49.78
CA ALA A 180 4.59 -0.26 -51.22
C ALA A 180 3.31 0.23 -51.94
N ALA A 181 3.39 1.46 -52.46
CA ALA A 181 3.17 1.88 -53.86
C ALA A 181 3.07 3.43 -53.87
N LEU A 182 4.10 4.14 -54.32
CA LEU A 182 4.28 4.68 -55.68
C LEU A 182 3.42 5.92 -55.97
N LEU A 183 4.14 6.99 -56.33
CA LEU A 183 3.75 8.32 -56.85
C LEU A 183 3.39 9.38 -55.80
#